data_AF-A0AAI9HVZ7-F1
#
_entry.id   AF-A0AAI9HVZ7-F1
#
_cell.length_a   1.000
_cell.length_b   1.000
_cell.length_c   1.000
_cell.angle_alpha   90.00
_cell.angle_beta   90.00
_cell.angle_gamma   90.00
#
_symmetry.space_group_name_H-M   'P 1'
#
loop_
_entity.id
_entity.type
_entity.pdbx_description
1 polymer ?
#
loop_
_entity_poly.entity_id
_entity_poly.type
_entity_poly.pdbx_seq_one_letter_code
_entity_poly.pdbx_strand_id
1 'polypeptide(L)'
;MNNFDIYDLIQGSDKWLSWRKTGVTATCTPTLNPEVKNEFSNTPYSLYLEWIGAIPPKDLSCIRQVEVGKLSEQFARHWFENQYGEISSPCCVRSRKYPHMIASLDGLIDNNDVVEFKNISPKNHRMLLEEKAKSSVFNYYKWQVYHQMVVTGSTYGYLVFWSAKETPIV
;
A
#
# COMPACT_ATOMS: atom_id res chain seq x y z
N MET A 1 21.02 -13.08 -4.22
CA MET A 1 19.74 -13.74 -4.60
C MET A 1 18.62 -12.78 -4.25
N ASN A 2 17.62 -12.58 -5.13
CA ASN A 2 16.46 -11.74 -4.79
C ASN A 2 15.75 -12.30 -3.55
N ASN A 3 15.29 -11.41 -2.66
CA ASN A 3 14.69 -11.77 -1.36
C ASN A 3 13.21 -12.20 -1.47
N PHE A 4 12.64 -12.18 -2.68
CA PHE A 4 11.23 -12.41 -2.94
C PHE A 4 11.00 -13.10 -4.29
N ASP A 5 9.81 -13.67 -4.43
CA ASP A 5 9.28 -14.21 -5.69
C ASP A 5 8.20 -13.27 -6.24
N ILE A 6 8.23 -13.03 -7.55
CA ILE A 6 7.22 -12.22 -8.27
C ILE A 6 6.10 -13.15 -8.75
N TYR A 7 4.86 -12.71 -8.58
CA TYR A 7 3.65 -13.38 -9.02
C TYR A 7 2.97 -12.54 -10.09
N ASP A 8 2.76 -13.12 -11.27
CA ASP A 8 2.01 -12.51 -12.36
C ASP A 8 0.51 -12.54 -12.04
N LEU A 9 0.04 -11.50 -11.36
CA LEU A 9 -1.33 -11.34 -10.89
C LEU A 9 -1.81 -9.93 -11.18
N ILE A 10 -2.94 -9.84 -11.87
CA ILE A 10 -3.63 -8.56 -12.08
C ILE A 10 -4.28 -8.15 -10.75
N GLN A 11 -3.84 -7.02 -10.18
CA GLN A 11 -4.41 -6.51 -8.94
C GLN A 11 -5.91 -6.21 -9.11
N GLY A 12 -6.72 -6.63 -8.14
CA GLY A 12 -8.18 -6.54 -8.20
C GLY A 12 -8.87 -7.71 -8.93
N SER A 13 -8.14 -8.64 -9.55
CA SER A 13 -8.73 -9.86 -10.12
C SER A 13 -9.09 -10.92 -9.06
N ASP A 14 -9.96 -11.87 -9.40
CA ASP A 14 -10.32 -12.99 -8.51
C ASP A 14 -9.13 -13.86 -8.11
N LYS A 15 -8.18 -14.06 -9.03
CA LYS A 15 -6.93 -14.78 -8.75
C LYS A 15 -6.09 -14.03 -7.72
N TRP A 16 -6.01 -12.70 -7.85
CA TRP A 16 -5.33 -11.84 -6.88
C TRP A 16 -6.02 -11.86 -5.51
N LEU A 17 -7.35 -11.77 -5.47
CA LEU A 17 -8.13 -11.88 -4.22
C LEU A 17 -7.91 -13.23 -3.53
N SER A 18 -7.87 -14.32 -4.31
CA SER A 18 -7.59 -15.67 -3.79
C SER A 18 -6.17 -15.79 -3.25
N TRP A 19 -5.18 -15.26 -3.99
CA TRP A 19 -3.78 -15.24 -3.55
C TRP A 19 -3.58 -14.43 -2.27
N ARG A 20 -4.28 -13.31 -2.11
CA ARG A 20 -4.21 -12.49 -0.88
C ARG A 20 -4.62 -13.22 0.39
N LYS A 21 -5.44 -14.26 0.30
CA LYS A 21 -5.82 -15.09 1.46
C LYS A 21 -4.68 -16.00 1.94
N THR A 22 -3.65 -16.18 1.14
CA THR A 22 -2.54 -17.10 1.42
C THR A 22 -1.41 -16.50 2.27
N GLY A 23 -1.50 -15.21 2.64
CA GLY A 23 -0.49 -14.55 3.45
C GLY A 23 -0.95 -13.21 4.05
N VAL A 24 -0.14 -12.68 4.96
CA VAL A 24 -0.32 -11.36 5.57
C VAL A 24 0.09 -10.29 4.56
N THR A 25 -0.87 -9.44 4.21
CA THR A 25 -0.68 -8.36 3.23
C THR A 25 -0.17 -7.09 3.90
N ALA A 26 0.54 -6.24 3.14
CA ALA A 26 1.06 -4.97 3.65
C ALA A 26 -0.03 -4.04 4.24
N THR A 27 -1.24 -4.08 3.69
CA THR A 27 -2.38 -3.27 4.15
C THR A 27 -2.90 -3.70 5.53
N CYS A 28 -2.54 -4.90 6.02
CA CYS A 28 -2.91 -5.36 7.35
C CYS A 28 -2.04 -4.73 8.45
N THR A 29 -0.81 -4.35 8.12
CA THR A 29 0.23 -3.98 9.09
C THR A 29 -0.14 -2.76 9.95
N PRO A 30 -0.71 -1.67 9.39
CA PRO A 30 -1.17 -0.55 10.22
C PRO A 30 -2.25 -0.96 11.24
N THR A 31 -3.12 -1.91 10.89
CA THR A 31 -4.18 -2.41 11.79
C THR A 31 -3.65 -3.29 12.91
N LEU A 32 -2.56 -4.01 12.66
CA LEU A 32 -1.92 -4.89 13.66
C LEU A 32 -0.99 -4.14 14.61
N ASN A 33 -0.66 -2.88 14.30
CA ASN A 33 0.25 -2.09 15.10
C ASN A 33 -0.46 -1.37 16.26
N PRO A 34 -0.13 -1.64 17.54
CA PRO A 34 -0.78 -1.01 18.68
C PRO A 34 -0.46 0.48 18.84
N GLU A 35 0.63 0.97 18.25
CA GLU A 35 1.02 2.40 18.29
C GLU A 35 0.23 3.25 17.28
N VAL A 36 -0.44 2.60 16.31
CA VAL A 36 -1.22 3.28 15.29
C VAL A 36 -2.67 3.37 15.76
N LYS A 37 -3.16 4.60 15.99
CA LYS A 37 -4.61 4.80 16.10
C LYS A 37 -5.25 4.39 14.78
N ASN A 38 -6.01 3.31 14.81
CA ASN A 38 -6.68 2.82 13.62
C ASN A 38 -7.92 3.68 13.33
N GLU A 39 -7.70 4.77 12.60
CA GLU A 39 -8.74 5.69 12.16
C GLU A 39 -9.57 5.12 10.98
N PHE A 40 -9.17 3.97 10.42
CA PHE A 40 -9.66 3.45 9.14
C PHE A 40 -10.43 2.12 9.24
N SER A 41 -10.98 1.80 10.41
CA SER A 41 -12.15 0.91 10.63
C SER A 41 -11.97 -0.60 10.80
N ASN A 42 -10.75 -1.15 10.85
CA ASN A 42 -10.56 -2.59 11.11
C ASN A 42 -9.92 -2.83 12.48
N THR A 43 -10.40 -3.78 13.27
CA THR A 43 -9.66 -4.24 14.46
C THR A 43 -8.80 -5.44 14.08
N PRO A 44 -7.75 -5.80 14.84
CA PRO A 44 -7.05 -7.06 14.63
C PRO A 44 -7.99 -8.26 14.60
N TYR A 45 -9.04 -8.24 15.41
CA TYR A 45 -10.06 -9.28 15.44
C TYR A 45 -10.90 -9.33 14.16
N SER A 46 -11.38 -8.19 13.65
CA SER A 46 -12.13 -8.19 12.39
C SER A 46 -11.27 -8.64 11.20
N LEU A 47 -9.99 -8.26 11.20
CA LEU A 47 -9.02 -8.69 10.19
C LEU A 47 -8.79 -10.21 10.24
N TYR A 48 -8.70 -10.77 11.45
CA TYR A 48 -8.62 -12.23 11.63
C TYR A 48 -9.88 -12.93 11.12
N LEU A 49 -11.08 -12.42 11.44
CA LEU A 49 -12.34 -13.01 10.96
C LEU A 49 -12.46 -12.97 9.43
N GLU A 50 -12.04 -11.88 8.77
CA GLU A 50 -11.97 -11.80 7.31
C GLU A 50 -10.98 -12.84 6.75
N TRP A 51 -9.82 -12.99 7.39
CA TRP A 51 -8.77 -13.89 6.94
C TRP A 51 -9.19 -15.37 7.00
N ILE A 52 -9.87 -15.80 8.06
CA ILE A 52 -10.40 -17.17 8.18
C ILE A 52 -11.70 -17.38 7.40
N GLY A 53 -12.23 -16.34 6.74
CA GLY A 53 -13.47 -16.40 5.98
C GLY A 53 -14.74 -16.47 6.85
N ALA A 54 -14.66 -16.12 8.13
CA ALA A 54 -15.82 -16.06 9.03
C ALA A 54 -16.72 -14.86 8.74
N ILE A 55 -16.18 -13.79 8.16
CA ILE A 55 -16.93 -12.67 7.62
C ILE A 55 -16.48 -12.37 6.19
N PRO A 56 -17.38 -11.89 5.31
CA PRO A 56 -16.98 -11.47 3.98
C PRO A 56 -16.09 -10.22 4.04
N PRO A 57 -15.15 -10.05 3.09
CA PRO A 57 -14.42 -8.80 2.96
C PRO A 57 -15.40 -7.66 2.66
N LYS A 58 -15.08 -6.45 3.15
CA LYS A 58 -15.87 -5.25 2.86
C LYS A 58 -15.97 -5.04 1.34
N ASP A 59 -17.19 -4.96 0.82
CA ASP A 59 -17.42 -4.56 -0.55
C ASP A 59 -17.18 -3.05 -0.69
N LEU A 60 -16.12 -2.69 -1.41
CA LEU A 60 -15.73 -1.31 -1.65
C LEU A 60 -16.11 -0.83 -3.05
N SER A 61 -16.80 -1.66 -3.85
CA SER A 61 -17.11 -1.38 -5.26
C SER A 61 -17.94 -0.10 -5.45
N CYS A 62 -18.84 0.18 -4.51
CA CYS A 62 -19.70 1.37 -4.52
C CYS A 62 -19.04 2.62 -3.90
N ILE A 63 -17.79 2.53 -3.43
CA ILE A 63 -17.10 3.65 -2.79
C ILE A 63 -16.37 4.47 -3.85
N ARG A 64 -16.93 5.63 -4.19
CA ARG A 64 -16.36 6.58 -5.16
C ARG A 64 -14.89 6.91 -4.89
N GLN A 65 -14.48 7.01 -3.63
CA GLN A 65 -13.09 7.28 -3.25
C GLN A 65 -12.14 6.17 -3.72
N VAL A 66 -12.59 4.91 -3.74
CA VAL A 66 -11.80 3.77 -4.22
C VAL A 66 -11.65 3.81 -5.73
N GLU A 67 -12.72 4.13 -6.45
CA GLU A 67 -12.69 4.32 -7.91
C GLU A 67 -11.76 5.47 -8.31
N VAL A 68 -11.89 6.63 -7.66
CA VAL A 68 -11.01 7.79 -7.86
C VAL A 68 -9.56 7.43 -7.54
N GLY A 69 -9.33 6.68 -6.45
CA GLY A 69 -8.02 6.17 -6.07
C GLY A 69 -7.35 5.41 -7.21
N LYS A 70 -8.04 4.41 -7.78
CA LYS A 70 -7.54 3.59 -8.90
C LYS A 70 -7.15 4.42 -10.12
N LEU A 71 -8.00 5.38 -10.50
CA LEU A 71 -7.71 6.28 -11.63
C LEU A 71 -6.53 7.19 -11.33
N SER A 72 -6.44 7.68 -10.09
CA SER A 72 -5.39 8.61 -9.67
C SER A 72 -4.02 7.98 -9.50
N GLU A 73 -3.95 6.67 -9.26
CA GLU A 73 -2.70 5.94 -9.10
C GLU A 73 -1.81 6.08 -10.35
N GLN A 74 -2.40 6.05 -11.54
CA GLN A 74 -1.65 6.21 -12.80
C GLN A 74 -1.04 7.62 -12.91
N PHE A 75 -1.76 8.66 -12.48
CA PHE A 75 -1.24 10.03 -12.47
C PHE A 75 -0.15 10.22 -11.40
N ALA A 76 -0.33 9.61 -10.23
CA ALA A 76 0.67 9.62 -9.16
C ALA A 76 1.97 8.92 -9.60
N ARG A 77 1.84 7.77 -10.27
CA ARG A 77 2.95 7.03 -10.87
C ARG A 77 3.68 7.86 -11.91
N HIS A 78 2.96 8.37 -12.90
CA HIS A 78 3.57 9.19 -13.96
C HIS A 78 4.28 10.43 -13.38
N TRP A 79 3.68 11.07 -12.37
CA TRP A 79 4.32 12.17 -11.67
C TRP A 79 5.64 11.73 -11.01
N PHE A 80 5.63 10.61 -10.27
CA PHE A 80 6.83 10.08 -9.61
C PHE A 80 7.92 9.73 -10.61
N GLU A 81 7.58 9.00 -11.68
CA GLU A 81 8.54 8.61 -12.72
C GLU A 81 9.22 9.83 -13.35
N ASN A 82 8.46 10.90 -13.63
CA ASN A 82 9.02 12.15 -14.14
C ASN A 82 9.89 12.90 -13.11
N GLN A 83 9.53 12.87 -11.82
CA GLN A 83 10.29 13.58 -10.78
C GLN A 83 11.60 12.88 -10.43
N TYR A 84 11.60 11.54 -10.39
CA TYR A 84 12.74 10.76 -9.93
C TYR A 84 13.56 10.13 -11.06
N GLY A 85 13.04 10.13 -12.29
CA GLY A 85 13.73 9.53 -13.45
C GLY A 85 13.75 8.00 -13.41
N GLU A 86 12.80 7.39 -12.69
CA GLU A 86 12.69 5.94 -12.46
C GLU A 86 11.45 5.39 -13.15
N ILE A 87 11.43 4.08 -13.44
CA ILE A 87 10.22 3.38 -13.92
C ILE A 87 9.64 2.56 -12.77
N SER A 88 8.40 2.85 -12.40
CA SER A 88 7.75 2.24 -11.24
C SER A 88 6.76 1.17 -11.71
N SER A 89 7.14 -0.10 -11.57
CA SER A 89 6.33 -1.23 -12.08
C SER A 89 5.47 -1.87 -10.99
N PRO A 90 4.13 -1.95 -11.16
CA PRO A 90 3.27 -2.66 -10.19
C PRO A 90 3.51 -4.17 -10.27
N CYS A 91 3.61 -4.83 -9.12
CA CYS A 91 3.74 -6.29 -9.08
C CYS A 91 3.26 -6.89 -7.75
N CYS A 92 2.95 -8.20 -7.75
CA CYS A 92 2.67 -8.95 -6.53
C CYS A 92 3.89 -9.77 -6.14
N VAL A 93 4.27 -9.72 -4.87
CA VAL A 93 5.50 -10.35 -4.37
C VAL A 93 5.24 -11.15 -3.09
N ARG A 94 6.01 -12.23 -2.91
CA ARG A 94 6.07 -13.01 -1.66
C ARG A 94 7.51 -13.04 -1.16
N SER A 95 7.69 -12.83 0.15
CA SER A 95 9.02 -12.92 0.74
C SER A 95 9.51 -14.37 0.74
N ARG A 96 10.75 -14.59 0.34
CA ARG A 96 11.41 -15.90 0.50
C ARG A 96 11.83 -16.16 1.94
N LYS A 97 12.23 -15.11 2.65
CA LYS A 97 12.64 -15.19 4.06
C LYS A 97 11.44 -15.43 4.98
N TYR A 98 10.31 -14.78 4.68
CA TYR A 98 9.07 -14.90 5.44
C TYR A 98 7.90 -15.29 4.52
N PRO A 99 7.74 -16.58 4.15
CA PRO A 99 6.77 -17.00 3.14
C PRO A 99 5.30 -16.66 3.40
N HIS A 100 4.95 -16.36 4.66
CA HIS A 100 3.63 -15.90 5.05
C HIS A 100 3.41 -14.40 4.76
N MET A 101 4.44 -13.61 4.48
CA MET A 101 4.34 -12.20 4.14
C MET A 101 4.29 -12.02 2.63
N ILE A 102 3.25 -11.31 2.18
CA ILE A 102 3.02 -10.97 0.78
C ILE A 102 2.75 -9.48 0.65
N ALA A 103 2.99 -8.92 -0.54
CA ALA A 103 2.65 -7.55 -0.86
C ALA A 103 2.16 -7.42 -2.29
N SER A 104 1.12 -6.61 -2.46
CA SER A 104 0.78 -6.03 -3.75
C SER A 104 1.43 -4.65 -3.76
N LEU A 105 2.44 -4.47 -4.61
CA LEU A 105 3.19 -3.23 -4.70
C LEU A 105 2.51 -2.35 -5.74
N ASP A 106 2.29 -1.09 -5.37
CA ASP A 106 1.93 -0.10 -6.38
C ASP A 106 3.13 0.09 -7.31
N GLY A 107 4.35 0.16 -6.79
CA GLY A 107 5.57 0.29 -7.58
C GLY A 107 6.76 -0.49 -7.03
N LEU A 108 7.54 -1.05 -7.95
CA LEU A 108 8.88 -1.58 -7.74
C LEU A 108 9.79 -0.95 -8.81
N ILE A 109 10.85 -0.29 -8.39
CA ILE A 109 11.85 0.30 -9.29
C ILE A 109 13.07 -0.61 -9.43
N ASP A 110 14.00 -0.29 -10.33
CA ASP A 110 15.09 -1.18 -10.77
C ASP A 110 16.00 -1.68 -9.64
N ASN A 111 16.21 -0.87 -8.60
CA ASN A 111 17.03 -1.24 -7.44
C ASN A 111 16.28 -2.07 -6.38
N ASN A 112 15.03 -2.47 -6.65
CA ASN A 112 14.07 -3.11 -5.75
C ASN A 112 13.47 -2.23 -4.64
N ASP A 113 13.70 -0.91 -4.67
CA ASP A 113 12.98 -0.01 -3.79
C ASP A 113 11.49 0.01 -4.14
N VAL A 114 10.67 0.14 -3.09
CA VAL A 114 9.21 0.06 -3.20
C VAL A 114 8.63 1.46 -3.25
N VAL A 115 7.55 1.64 -4.01
CA VAL A 115 6.81 2.89 -4.10
C VAL A 115 5.35 2.60 -3.80
N GLU A 116 4.80 3.32 -2.82
CA GLU A 116 3.39 3.26 -2.45
C GLU A 116 2.74 4.60 -2.80
N PHE A 117 1.67 4.56 -3.58
CA PHE A 117 0.93 5.75 -3.99
C PHE A 117 -0.34 5.89 -3.16
N LYS A 118 -0.52 7.06 -2.54
CA LYS A 118 -1.74 7.40 -1.80
C LYS A 118 -2.37 8.66 -2.38
N ASN A 119 -3.63 8.53 -2.76
CA ASN A 119 -4.51 9.67 -2.97
C ASN A 119 -5.50 9.73 -1.80
N ILE A 120 -5.34 10.75 -0.96
CA ILE A 120 -6.13 10.96 0.25
C ILE A 120 -7.05 12.16 0.09
N SER A 121 -7.99 12.34 1.02
CA SER A 121 -8.88 13.50 0.98
C SER A 121 -8.07 14.82 1.00
N PRO A 122 -8.53 15.88 0.32
CA PRO A 122 -7.82 17.18 0.34
C PRO A 122 -7.57 17.73 1.75
N LYS A 123 -8.48 17.44 2.69
CA LYS A 123 -8.30 17.79 4.11
C LYS A 123 -7.06 17.08 4.70
N ASN A 124 -6.98 15.76 4.52
CA ASN A 124 -5.86 14.98 5.05
C ASN A 124 -4.55 15.33 4.34
N HIS A 125 -4.60 15.66 3.04
CA HIS A 125 -3.42 16.11 2.29
C HIS A 125 -2.86 17.42 2.83
N ARG A 126 -3.72 18.41 3.10
CA ARG A 126 -3.28 19.68 3.71
C ARG A 126 -2.72 19.48 5.11
N MET A 127 -3.38 18.66 5.94
CA MET A 127 -2.82 18.27 7.26
C MET A 127 -1.45 17.63 7.11
N LEU A 128 -1.25 16.76 6.11
CA LEU A 128 0.04 16.15 5.84
C LEU A 128 1.10 17.16 5.38
N LEU A 129 0.75 18.15 4.56
CA LEU A 129 1.69 19.21 4.17
C LEU A 129 2.15 20.05 5.37
N GLU A 130 1.25 20.29 6.32
CA GLU A 130 1.54 21.04 7.56
C GLU A 130 2.35 20.21 8.58
N GLU A 131 1.91 18.98 8.86
CA GLU A 131 2.45 18.15 9.95
C GLU A 131 3.57 17.19 9.51
N LYS A 132 3.66 16.88 8.21
CA LYS A 132 4.63 15.97 7.61
C LYS A 132 4.68 14.63 8.37
N ALA A 133 5.87 14.21 8.82
CA ALA A 133 6.07 12.97 9.56
C ALA A 133 5.31 12.88 10.90
N LYS A 134 4.80 14.00 11.42
CA LYS A 134 3.95 14.02 12.62
C LYS A 134 2.49 13.69 12.33
N SER A 135 2.07 13.72 11.06
CA SER A 135 0.69 13.45 10.66
C SER A 135 0.26 12.02 11.00
N SER A 136 -0.98 11.87 11.49
CA SER A 136 -1.57 10.53 11.70
C SER A 136 -1.63 9.72 10.41
N VAL A 137 -1.84 10.40 9.27
CA VAL A 137 -1.94 9.78 7.95
C VAL A 137 -0.59 9.19 7.51
N PHE A 138 0.49 9.95 7.67
CA PHE A 138 1.85 9.44 7.42
C PHE A 138 2.17 8.26 8.34
N ASN A 139 1.89 8.43 9.64
CA ASN A 139 2.15 7.39 10.64
C ASN A 139 1.37 6.12 10.39
N TYR A 140 0.19 6.19 9.78
CA TYR A 140 -0.57 5.02 9.36
C TYR A 140 0.07 4.32 8.16
N TYR A 141 0.30 5.04 7.05
CA TYR A 141 0.73 4.42 5.79
C TYR A 141 2.20 4.01 5.74
N LYS A 142 3.09 4.62 6.56
CA LYS A 142 4.51 4.20 6.61
C LYS A 142 4.67 2.72 6.99
N TRP A 143 3.76 2.16 7.80
CA TRP A 143 3.80 0.75 8.19
C TRP A 143 3.49 -0.19 7.03
N GLN A 144 2.67 0.26 6.08
CA GLN A 144 2.45 -0.48 4.84
C GLN A 144 3.75 -0.54 4.02
N VAL A 145 4.46 0.59 3.90
CA VAL A 145 5.76 0.67 3.22
C VAL A 145 6.82 -0.18 3.91
N TYR A 146 6.92 -0.14 5.24
CA TYR A 146 7.86 -0.99 5.98
C TYR A 146 7.60 -2.47 5.76
N HIS A 147 6.34 -2.91 5.71
CA HIS A 147 6.03 -4.30 5.37
C HIS A 147 6.52 -4.64 3.97
N GLN A 148 6.27 -3.78 2.98
CA GLN A 148 6.72 -3.98 1.60
C GLN A 148 8.25 -4.10 1.54
N MET A 149 8.97 -3.22 2.24
CA MET A 149 10.44 -3.29 2.36
C MET A 149 10.91 -4.59 2.99
N VAL A 150 10.25 -5.09 4.04
CA VAL A 150 10.56 -6.40 4.64
C VAL A 150 10.33 -7.53 3.64
N VAL A 151 9.26 -7.46 2.84
CA VAL A 151 8.94 -8.48 1.83
C VAL A 151 9.99 -8.50 0.72
N THR A 152 10.35 -7.33 0.18
CA THR A 152 11.30 -7.22 -0.94
C THR A 152 12.76 -7.23 -0.52
N GLY A 153 13.04 -7.02 0.76
CA GLY A 153 14.37 -6.76 1.28
C GLY A 153 14.95 -5.42 0.82
N SER A 154 14.07 -4.47 0.48
CA SER A 154 14.46 -3.13 0.09
C SER A 154 15.09 -2.36 1.26
N THR A 155 16.07 -1.50 0.94
CA THR A 155 16.63 -0.53 1.89
C THR A 155 15.87 0.80 1.94
N TYR A 156 15.17 1.16 0.86
CA TYR A 156 14.36 2.38 0.81
C TYR A 156 12.92 2.13 0.32
N GLY A 157 12.01 2.98 0.78
CA GLY A 157 10.61 2.94 0.37
C GLY A 157 10.08 4.36 0.22
N TYR A 158 9.42 4.62 -0.90
CA TYR A 158 8.78 5.90 -1.19
C TYR A 158 7.31 5.83 -0.81
N LEU A 159 6.86 6.77 0.02
CA LEU A 159 5.45 6.92 0.36
C LEU A 159 4.92 8.21 -0.28
N VAL A 160 4.38 8.08 -1.48
CA VAL A 160 3.98 9.22 -2.31
C VAL A 160 2.53 9.56 -2.05
N PHE A 161 2.29 10.74 -1.48
CA PHE A 161 0.96 11.33 -1.38
C PHE A 161 0.72 12.29 -2.53
N TRP A 162 -0.10 11.89 -3.48
CA TRP A 162 -0.39 12.66 -4.68
C TRP A 162 -1.76 13.33 -4.61
N SER A 163 -1.84 14.56 -5.13
CA SER A 163 -3.09 15.32 -5.27
C SER A 163 -3.09 16.10 -6.58
N ALA A 164 -4.24 16.14 -7.24
CA ALA A 164 -4.44 16.98 -8.42
C ALA A 164 -4.59 18.47 -8.08
N LYS A 165 -4.83 18.81 -6.81
CA LYS A 165 -5.15 20.19 -6.36
C LYS A 165 -4.10 20.80 -5.45
N GLU A 166 -3.29 19.97 -4.81
CA GLU A 166 -2.31 20.35 -3.80
C GLU A 166 -0.94 19.83 -4.24
N THR A 167 0.14 20.38 -3.70
CA THR A 167 1.51 19.90 -3.98
C THR A 167 1.67 18.44 -3.53
N PRO A 168 2.12 17.52 -4.39
CA PRO A 168 2.48 16.16 -3.97
C PRO A 168 3.62 16.18 -2.93
N ILE A 169 3.60 15.21 -2.02
CA ILE A 169 4.62 15.05 -0.96
C ILE A 169 5.05 13.59 -0.90
N VAL A 170 6.34 13.37 -0.69
CA VAL A 170 7.00 12.05 -0.59
C VAL A 170 7.73 11.94 0.73
#